data_AF-A0A6P0NKT1-F1
#
_entry.id   AF-A0A6P0NKT1-F1
#
_cell.length_a   1.000
_cell.length_b   1.000
_cell.length_c   1.000
_cell.angle_alpha   90.00
_cell.angle_beta   90.00
_cell.angle_gamma   90.00
#
_symmetry.space_group_name_H-M   'P 1'
#
loop_
_entity.id
_entity.type
_entity.pdbx_description
1 polymer ?
#
loop_
_entity_poly.entity_id
_entity_poly.type
_entity_poly.pdbx_seq_one_letter_code
_entity_poly.pdbx_strand_id
1 'polypeptide(L)'
;EVNLLGACSIVAVLNIAGNLDIPFVFGGDGATLLIPPSLFALAREALLATSQLARGEFGMELRVGAVPMSDVRVNDYDVKLAKLKVSENYYQAIFTGDGVTYATELIKHPNRTNLYLYQNPTNNAKADLSNLECRWQDIPSKYGETISLIVKATSNQGDLANLTYRKIIEKIDTIYGNEEVLNPVDENYLNLGFSYQNLSAETRLCSQSSKLSHRVLYFFTIWFENLLGWLLIRLKVKFPDGNWGDYKRRAIAATDYRKFDDMLRMVIAGNGAQRKRLTDYLEKNYQQGKLVYGLHISDRALMTCLVFERHGRQVHFVDGADGGYAVAAKDMKDRLKGNGT
;
A
#
# COMPACT_ATOMS: atom_id res chain seq x y z
N GLU A 1 -8.24 8.16 4.07
CA GLU A 1 -7.21 9.11 4.54
C GLU A 1 -5.93 8.43 4.98
N VAL A 2 -5.98 7.45 5.90
CA VAL A 2 -4.78 6.69 6.35
C VAL A 2 -3.95 6.12 5.18
N ASN A 3 -4.60 5.42 4.24
CA ASN A 3 -3.94 4.87 3.05
C ASN A 3 -3.27 5.94 2.18
N LEU A 4 -3.92 7.10 2.07
CA LEU A 4 -3.41 8.22 1.30
C LEU A 4 -2.11 8.74 1.91
N LEU A 5 -2.05 8.88 3.24
CA LEU A 5 -0.83 9.29 3.94
C LEU A 5 0.31 8.27 3.79
N GLY A 6 0.00 6.97 3.82
CA GLY A 6 0.98 5.94 3.50
C GLY A 6 1.53 6.10 2.08
N ALA A 7 0.66 6.34 1.08
CA ALA A 7 1.09 6.60 -0.29
C ALA A 7 1.86 7.92 -0.46
N CYS A 8 1.51 8.98 0.30
CA CYS A 8 2.27 10.24 0.33
C CYS A 8 3.73 10.00 0.71
N SER A 9 3.98 9.13 1.70
CA SER A 9 5.35 8.83 2.12
C SER A 9 6.18 8.16 1.01
N ILE A 10 5.54 7.37 0.14
CA ILE A 10 6.19 6.72 -0.99
C ILE A 10 6.46 7.75 -2.09
N VAL A 11 5.42 8.47 -2.54
CA VAL A 11 5.54 9.39 -3.69
C VAL A 11 6.52 10.52 -3.41
N ALA A 12 6.55 11.04 -2.19
CA ALA A 12 7.47 12.12 -1.80
C ALA A 12 8.94 11.71 -1.97
N VAL A 13 9.27 10.44 -1.74
CA VAL A 13 10.61 9.90 -1.97
C VAL A 13 10.85 9.58 -3.44
N LEU A 14 9.86 9.00 -4.13
CA LEU A 14 10.00 8.64 -5.55
C LEU A 14 10.22 9.87 -6.44
N ASN A 15 9.55 10.99 -6.15
CA ASN A 15 9.73 12.24 -6.88
C ASN A 15 11.16 12.81 -6.73
N ILE A 16 11.81 12.58 -5.58
CA ILE A 16 13.21 12.97 -5.34
C ILE A 16 14.17 12.01 -6.03
N ALA A 17 13.86 10.72 -6.05
CA ALA A 17 14.71 9.69 -6.63
C ALA A 17 14.82 9.80 -8.16
N GLY A 18 13.84 10.43 -8.81
CA GLY A 18 13.81 10.63 -10.26
C GLY A 18 13.78 9.30 -10.99
N ASN A 19 14.86 8.97 -11.70
CA ASN A 19 14.98 7.74 -12.48
C ASN A 19 15.52 6.54 -11.67
N LEU A 20 15.86 6.73 -10.40
CA LEU A 20 16.34 5.63 -9.57
C LEU A 20 15.17 4.78 -9.07
N ASP A 21 15.20 3.48 -9.36
CA ASP A 21 14.24 2.52 -8.82
C ASP A 21 14.46 2.35 -7.30
N ILE A 22 13.56 2.92 -6.51
CA ILE A 22 13.53 2.74 -5.05
C ILE A 22 12.59 1.59 -4.69
N PRO A 23 13.07 0.52 -4.05
CA PRO A 23 12.22 -0.53 -3.53
C PRO A 23 11.37 -0.01 -2.37
N PHE A 24 10.07 -0.28 -2.40
CA PHE A 24 9.14 0.08 -1.32
C PHE A 24 8.09 -1.01 -1.09
N VAL A 25 7.49 -1.00 0.09
CA VAL A 25 6.25 -1.72 0.38
C VAL A 25 5.25 -0.80 1.08
N PHE A 26 3.99 -0.91 0.66
CA PHE A 26 2.87 -0.21 1.25
C PHE A 26 2.17 -1.09 2.28
N GLY A 27 2.00 -0.59 3.51
CA GLY A 27 1.43 -1.34 4.63
C GLY A 27 -0.05 -1.07 4.93
N GLY A 28 -0.71 -0.18 4.18
CA GLY A 28 -2.05 0.35 4.49
C GLY A 28 -1.97 1.62 5.34
N ASP A 29 -1.29 1.57 6.49
CA ASP A 29 -1.14 2.69 7.44
C ASP A 29 0.23 3.37 7.40
N GLY A 30 1.09 2.97 6.46
CA GLY A 30 2.43 3.49 6.29
C GLY A 30 3.16 2.81 5.14
N ALA A 31 4.45 3.07 5.02
CA ALA A 31 5.30 2.43 4.02
C ALA A 31 6.72 2.22 4.54
N THR A 32 7.43 1.30 3.91
CA THR A 32 8.87 1.12 4.10
C THR A 32 9.57 1.22 2.76
N LEU A 33 10.72 1.90 2.74
CA LEU A 33 11.51 2.15 1.54
C LEU A 33 12.98 1.84 1.81
N LEU A 34 13.69 1.30 0.81
CA LEU A 34 15.15 1.16 0.84
C LEU A 34 15.82 2.34 0.14
N ILE A 35 16.44 3.20 0.93
CA ILE A 35 17.03 4.46 0.45
C ILE A 35 18.55 4.35 0.38
N PRO A 36 19.19 4.66 -0.76
CA PRO A 36 20.64 4.71 -0.85
C PRO A 36 21.21 5.88 -0.03
N PRO A 37 22.45 5.80 0.47
CA PRO A 37 23.06 6.87 1.26
C PRO A 37 23.04 8.25 0.57
N SER A 38 23.16 8.29 -0.75
CA SER A 38 23.14 9.53 -1.55
C SER A 38 21.81 10.27 -1.52
N LEU A 39 20.68 9.57 -1.35
CA LEU A 39 19.34 10.18 -1.28
C LEU A 39 18.82 10.34 0.15
N PHE A 40 19.52 9.78 1.14
CA PHE A 40 19.03 9.68 2.51
C PHE A 40 18.64 11.04 3.10
N ALA A 41 19.49 12.06 2.96
CA ALA A 41 19.22 13.38 3.52
C ALA A 41 17.94 14.00 2.92
N LEU A 42 17.77 13.93 1.59
CA LEU A 42 16.61 14.47 0.89
C LEU A 42 15.33 13.68 1.23
N ALA A 43 15.41 12.35 1.23
CA ALA A 43 14.29 11.48 1.58
C ALA A 43 13.82 11.72 3.02
N ARG A 44 14.75 11.90 3.97
CA ARG A 44 14.44 12.21 5.36
C ARG A 44 13.65 13.52 5.47
N GLU A 45 14.10 14.60 4.83
CA GLU A 45 13.40 15.89 4.87
C GLU A 45 11.99 15.79 4.25
N ALA A 46 11.85 15.09 3.12
CA ALA A 46 10.55 14.90 2.47
C ALA A 46 9.56 14.08 3.31
N LEU A 47 10.04 13.03 3.98
CA LEU A 47 9.22 12.23 4.89
C LEU A 47 8.80 13.04 6.12
N LEU A 48 9.69 13.85 6.70
CA LEU A 48 9.36 14.75 7.82
C LEU A 48 8.36 15.84 7.39
N ALA A 49 8.49 16.40 6.19
CA ALA A 49 7.51 17.32 5.64
C ALA A 49 6.15 16.65 5.42
N THR A 50 6.14 15.39 4.97
CA THR A 50 4.92 14.57 4.84
C THR A 50 4.27 14.34 6.22
N SER A 51 5.08 14.12 7.26
CA SER A 51 4.58 13.99 8.64
C SER A 51 3.95 15.28 9.15
N GLN A 52 4.51 16.45 8.85
CA GLN A 52 3.90 17.73 9.22
C GLN A 52 2.59 17.97 8.46
N LEU A 53 2.56 17.64 7.17
CA LEU A 53 1.34 17.72 6.36
C LEU A 53 0.24 16.81 6.93
N ALA A 54 0.57 15.58 7.30
CA ALA A 54 -0.36 14.64 7.93
C ALA A 54 -0.99 15.20 9.21
N ARG A 55 -0.17 15.85 10.05
CA ARG A 55 -0.63 16.49 11.29
C ARG A 55 -1.46 17.73 11.01
N GLY A 56 -1.02 18.59 10.10
CA GLY A 56 -1.68 19.86 9.80
C GLY A 56 -3.03 19.69 9.09
N GLU A 57 -3.12 18.74 8.17
CA GLU A 57 -4.35 18.46 7.45
C GLU A 57 -5.24 17.48 8.23
N PHE A 58 -4.76 16.28 8.53
CA PHE A 58 -5.66 15.24 9.06
C PHE A 58 -5.59 15.07 10.58
N GLY A 59 -4.77 15.83 11.28
CA GLY A 59 -4.57 15.64 12.72
C GLY A 59 -3.94 14.28 13.06
N MET A 60 -3.26 13.65 12.10
CA MET A 60 -2.65 12.34 12.28
C MET A 60 -1.13 12.46 12.49
N GLU A 61 -0.60 11.68 13.42
CA GLU A 61 0.84 11.61 13.68
C GLU A 61 1.47 10.49 12.85
N LEU A 62 2.39 10.86 11.95
CA LEU A 62 3.17 9.92 11.14
C LEU A 62 4.56 9.75 11.76
N ARG A 63 4.97 8.51 12.03
CA ARG A 63 6.32 8.24 12.52
C ARG A 63 7.28 8.17 11.35
N VAL A 64 8.34 8.98 11.40
CA VAL A 64 9.43 8.96 10.43
C VAL A 64 10.69 8.47 11.12
N GLY A 65 11.27 7.40 10.61
CA GLY A 65 12.52 6.87 11.11
C GLY A 65 13.29 6.13 10.03
N ALA A 66 14.57 5.89 10.29
CA ALA A 66 15.40 5.08 9.42
C ALA A 66 16.38 4.26 10.24
N VAL A 67 16.67 3.05 9.77
CA VAL A 67 17.63 2.14 10.38
C VAL A 67 18.71 1.85 9.34
N PRO A 68 20.01 2.04 9.65
CA PRO A 68 21.09 1.66 8.77
C PRO A 68 21.10 0.15 8.51
N MET A 69 21.40 -0.27 7.28
CA MET A 69 21.54 -1.69 6.94
C MET A 69 22.62 -2.41 7.76
N SER A 70 23.64 -1.68 8.25
CA SER A 70 24.65 -2.20 9.16
C SER A 70 24.02 -2.71 10.46
N ASP A 71 23.09 -1.96 11.04
CA ASP A 71 22.48 -2.28 12.33
C ASP A 71 21.53 -3.47 12.21
N VAL A 72 20.86 -3.61 11.05
CA VAL A 72 20.05 -4.78 10.73
C VAL A 72 20.93 -6.04 10.69
N ARG A 73 22.05 -5.98 9.97
CA ARG A 73 22.95 -7.13 9.76
C ARG A 73 23.76 -7.53 10.98
N VAL A 74 24.12 -6.57 11.83
CA VAL A 74 24.82 -6.86 13.11
C VAL A 74 23.92 -7.67 14.06
N ASN A 75 22.60 -7.63 13.89
CA ASN A 75 21.64 -8.39 14.70
C ASN A 75 21.11 -9.65 13.98
N ASP A 76 21.90 -10.22 13.05
CA ASP A 76 21.60 -11.46 12.32
C ASP A 76 20.34 -11.43 11.43
N TYR A 77 19.80 -10.24 11.16
CA TYR A 77 18.75 -10.05 10.16
C TYR A 77 19.36 -9.61 8.81
N ASP A 78 18.62 -9.80 7.73
CA ASP A 78 19.02 -9.27 6.42
C ASP A 78 17.82 -8.68 5.67
N VAL A 79 18.09 -7.86 4.66
CA VAL A 79 17.06 -7.39 3.74
C VAL A 79 17.41 -7.90 2.36
N LYS A 80 16.79 -9.02 1.99
CA LYS A 80 16.87 -9.61 0.66
C LYS A 80 15.73 -9.06 -0.18
N LEU A 81 16.07 -8.71 -1.41
CA LEU A 81 15.15 -8.06 -2.34
C LEU A 81 15.01 -8.91 -3.61
N ALA A 82 13.78 -9.08 -4.07
CA ALA A 82 13.48 -9.53 -5.42
C ALA A 82 12.59 -8.51 -6.14
N LYS A 83 12.80 -8.32 -7.44
CA LYS A 83 11.98 -7.45 -8.29
C LYS A 83 11.02 -8.33 -9.08
N LEU A 84 9.76 -8.36 -8.68
CA LEU A 84 8.71 -9.12 -9.35
C LEU A 84 8.06 -8.26 -10.45
N LYS A 85 8.02 -8.77 -11.68
CA LYS A 85 7.22 -8.17 -12.75
C LYS A 85 5.76 -8.57 -12.56
N VAL A 86 4.90 -7.63 -12.16
CA VAL A 86 3.46 -7.85 -11.97
C VAL A 86 2.71 -7.60 -13.27
N SER A 87 3.11 -6.56 -14.01
CA SER A 87 2.66 -6.29 -15.37
C SER A 87 3.76 -5.58 -16.16
N GLU A 88 3.51 -5.27 -17.43
CA GLU A 88 4.46 -4.51 -18.26
C GLU A 88 4.85 -3.15 -17.65
N ASN A 89 3.94 -2.55 -16.87
CA ASN A 89 4.08 -1.20 -16.36
C ASN A 89 4.31 -1.12 -14.84
N TYR A 90 4.35 -2.28 -14.16
CA TYR A 90 4.49 -2.34 -12.71
C TYR A 90 5.41 -3.48 -12.28
N TYR A 91 6.45 -3.09 -11.53
CA TYR A 91 7.34 -4.00 -10.83
C TYR A 91 7.16 -3.79 -9.33
N GLN A 92 6.93 -4.89 -8.61
CA GLN A 92 6.78 -4.91 -7.17
C GLN A 92 8.08 -5.37 -6.50
N ALA A 93 8.47 -4.72 -5.43
CA ALA A 93 9.55 -5.18 -4.56
C ALA A 93 9.03 -6.26 -3.60
N ILE A 94 9.75 -7.37 -3.52
CA ILE A 94 9.52 -8.44 -2.54
C ILE A 94 10.67 -8.40 -1.53
N PHE A 95 10.33 -8.32 -0.24
CA PHE A 95 11.31 -8.30 0.85
C PHE A 95 11.27 -9.60 1.63
N THR A 96 12.46 -10.16 1.92
CA THR A 96 12.63 -11.33 2.80
C THR A 96 13.86 -11.13 3.71
N GLY A 97 13.96 -11.92 4.78
CA GLY A 97 15.11 -11.91 5.70
C GLY A 97 14.83 -11.26 7.06
N ASP A 98 13.57 -10.92 7.34
CA ASP A 98 13.06 -10.31 8.57
C ASP A 98 13.66 -8.94 8.91
N GLY A 99 14.58 -8.40 8.10
CA GLY A 99 15.24 -7.12 8.35
C GLY A 99 14.31 -5.91 8.26
N VAL A 100 13.30 -5.94 7.38
CA VAL A 100 12.28 -4.88 7.28
C VAL A 100 11.38 -4.91 8.51
N THR A 101 10.99 -6.12 8.95
CA THR A 101 10.23 -6.31 10.19
C THR A 101 11.02 -5.81 11.40
N TYR A 102 12.29 -6.22 11.53
CA TYR A 102 13.17 -5.81 12.62
C TYR A 102 13.40 -4.29 12.64
N ALA A 103 13.66 -3.67 11.50
CA ALA A 103 13.81 -2.21 11.41
C ALA A 103 12.53 -1.47 11.85
N THR A 104 11.35 -2.00 11.49
CA THR A 104 10.06 -1.47 11.93
C THR A 104 9.89 -1.57 13.44
N GLU A 105 10.32 -2.67 14.05
CA GLU A 105 10.31 -2.86 15.50
C GLU A 105 11.25 -1.89 16.20
N LEU A 106 12.48 -1.70 15.70
CA LEU A 106 13.45 -0.75 16.26
C LEU A 106 12.91 0.68 16.33
N ILE A 107 12.23 1.13 15.26
CA ILE A 107 11.62 2.47 15.22
C ILE A 107 10.47 2.57 16.23
N LYS A 108 9.68 1.51 16.40
CA LYS A 108 8.49 1.49 17.29
C LYS A 108 8.83 1.19 18.75
N HIS A 109 10.01 0.65 19.05
CA HIS A 109 10.36 0.18 20.38
C HIS A 109 10.69 1.34 21.33
N PRO A 110 9.97 1.52 22.45
CA PRO A 110 10.09 2.71 23.31
C PRO A 110 11.53 3.08 23.72
N ASN A 111 12.35 2.06 24.01
CA ASN A 111 13.74 2.24 24.45
C ASN A 111 14.75 2.55 23.33
N ARG A 112 14.39 2.33 22.06
CA ARG A 112 15.28 2.52 20.89
C ARG A 112 14.76 3.57 19.91
N THR A 113 13.49 3.98 20.05
CA THR A 113 12.85 4.99 19.19
C THR A 113 13.68 6.26 19.07
N ASN A 114 14.31 6.76 20.16
CA ASN A 114 15.10 7.99 20.11
C ASN A 114 16.35 7.92 19.21
N LEU A 115 16.84 6.73 18.86
CA LEU A 115 18.01 6.54 18.01
C LEU A 115 17.69 6.58 16.52
N TYR A 116 16.50 6.09 16.16
CA TYR A 116 16.11 5.86 14.76
C TYR A 116 14.97 6.75 14.29
N LEU A 117 14.26 7.43 15.20
CA LEU A 117 13.18 8.34 14.89
C LEU A 117 13.74 9.75 14.63
N TYR A 118 13.27 10.38 13.56
CA TYR A 118 13.57 11.77 13.28
C TYR A 118 12.41 12.65 13.75
N GLN A 119 12.76 13.77 14.38
CA GLN A 119 11.82 14.79 14.82
C GLN A 119 12.21 16.12 14.20
N ASN A 120 11.21 16.92 13.86
CA ASN A 120 11.33 18.27 13.28
C ASN A 120 11.96 18.29 11.88
N PRO A 121 11.19 18.52 10.80
CA PRO A 121 11.80 18.91 9.54
C PRO A 121 12.50 20.25 9.68
N THR A 122 13.43 20.51 8.77
CA THR A 122 13.92 21.87 8.55
C THR A 122 12.76 22.80 8.18
N ASN A 123 12.80 24.06 8.62
CA ASN A 123 11.69 25.04 8.48
C ASN A 123 11.20 25.28 7.04
N ASN A 124 11.89 24.77 6.02
CA ASN A 124 11.58 24.95 4.60
C ASN A 124 11.27 23.64 3.85
N ALA A 125 11.25 22.48 4.50
CA ALA A 125 11.00 21.22 3.82
C ALA A 125 9.54 21.16 3.31
N LYS A 126 9.37 20.85 2.02
CA LYS A 126 8.06 20.60 1.41
C LYS A 126 8.03 19.18 0.85
N ALA A 127 6.94 18.46 1.09
CA ALA A 127 6.70 17.19 0.45
C ALA A 127 6.17 17.43 -0.97
N ASP A 128 6.91 16.96 -1.98
CA ASP A 128 6.40 16.95 -3.35
C ASP A 128 5.47 15.75 -3.54
N LEU A 129 4.17 16.01 -3.56
CA LEU A 129 3.12 15.01 -3.76
C LEU A 129 2.60 14.96 -5.20
N SER A 130 3.36 15.52 -6.15
CA SER A 130 3.10 15.31 -7.58
C SER A 130 2.96 13.81 -7.87
N ASN A 131 2.12 13.45 -8.83
CA ASN A 131 1.82 12.06 -9.22
C ASN A 131 0.95 11.26 -8.23
N LEU A 132 0.56 11.81 -7.08
CA LEU A 132 -0.45 11.20 -6.21
C LEU A 132 -1.86 11.48 -6.76
N GLU A 133 -2.63 10.43 -7.03
CA GLU A 133 -4.02 10.53 -7.47
C GLU A 133 -4.94 9.63 -6.61
N CYS A 134 -6.08 10.17 -6.21
CA CYS A 134 -7.14 9.47 -5.48
C CYS A 134 -8.49 9.75 -6.16
N ARG A 135 -8.56 9.41 -7.45
CA ARG A 135 -9.64 9.85 -8.35
C ARG A 135 -10.74 8.82 -8.57
N TRP A 136 -10.62 7.65 -7.97
CA TRP A 136 -11.58 6.56 -8.11
C TRP A 136 -12.60 6.59 -6.96
N GLN A 137 -13.79 6.05 -7.23
CA GLN A 137 -14.73 5.73 -6.17
C GLN A 137 -14.25 4.50 -5.40
N ASP A 138 -14.75 4.34 -4.18
CA ASP A 138 -14.65 3.05 -3.48
C ASP A 138 -15.20 1.95 -4.39
N ILE A 139 -14.54 0.80 -4.40
CA ILE A 139 -14.81 -0.30 -5.33
C ILE A 139 -15.61 -1.37 -4.58
N PRO A 140 -16.94 -1.49 -4.79
CA PRO A 140 -17.73 -2.51 -4.13
C PRO A 140 -17.22 -3.93 -4.43
N SER A 141 -17.29 -4.83 -3.45
CA SER A 141 -16.94 -6.23 -3.69
C SER A 141 -17.91 -6.90 -4.65
N LYS A 142 -17.37 -7.59 -5.66
CA LYS A 142 -18.15 -8.41 -6.62
C LYS A 142 -18.99 -9.49 -5.94
N TYR A 143 -18.55 -9.94 -4.76
CA TYR A 143 -19.10 -11.10 -4.06
C TYR A 143 -19.63 -10.77 -2.65
N GLY A 144 -19.66 -9.48 -2.31
CA GLY A 144 -20.19 -8.96 -1.05
C GLY A 144 -19.17 -8.78 0.08
N GLU A 145 -18.03 -9.48 0.05
CA GLU A 145 -16.94 -9.30 1.03
C GLU A 145 -15.61 -8.94 0.33
N THR A 146 -14.87 -8.00 0.92
CA THR A 146 -13.48 -7.68 0.64
C THR A 146 -12.66 -7.98 1.88
N ILE A 147 -11.68 -8.88 1.75
CA ILE A 147 -10.92 -9.44 2.86
C ILE A 147 -9.49 -8.89 2.82
N SER A 148 -9.10 -8.09 3.82
CA SER A 148 -7.71 -7.73 4.05
C SER A 148 -7.06 -8.82 4.91
N LEU A 149 -6.09 -9.53 4.34
CA LEU A 149 -5.39 -10.66 4.94
C LEU A 149 -3.91 -10.36 5.13
N ILE A 150 -3.38 -10.68 6.32
CA ILE A 150 -1.95 -10.69 6.61
C ILE A 150 -1.59 -12.06 7.19
N VAL A 151 -0.53 -12.70 6.70
CA VAL A 151 -0.04 -13.98 7.21
C VAL A 151 1.47 -13.96 7.36
N LYS A 152 1.97 -14.32 8.54
CA LYS A 152 3.39 -14.53 8.83
C LYS A 152 3.63 -15.99 9.22
N ALA A 153 4.56 -16.66 8.55
CA ALA A 153 5.03 -17.97 8.98
C ALA A 153 5.85 -17.83 10.28
N THR A 154 5.72 -18.79 11.19
CA THR A 154 6.42 -18.77 12.50
C THR A 154 7.79 -19.44 12.46
N SER A 155 8.08 -20.20 11.42
CA SER A 155 9.35 -20.91 11.30
C SER A 155 10.50 -19.95 10.97
N ASN A 156 11.58 -20.02 11.75
CA ASN A 156 12.83 -19.30 11.49
C ASN A 156 13.67 -19.97 10.37
N GLN A 157 13.25 -21.14 9.88
CA GLN A 157 13.90 -21.82 8.76
C GLN A 157 13.26 -21.37 7.45
N GLY A 158 14.02 -20.70 6.60
CA GLY A 158 13.54 -20.10 5.35
C GLY A 158 12.77 -21.07 4.45
N ASP A 159 13.25 -22.31 4.27
CA ASP A 159 12.59 -23.29 3.42
C ASP A 159 11.23 -23.73 3.95
N LEU A 160 11.11 -23.94 5.27
CA LEU A 160 9.85 -24.33 5.90
C LEU A 160 8.83 -23.19 5.90
N ALA A 161 9.29 -21.96 6.13
CA ALA A 161 8.48 -20.76 5.98
C ALA A 161 7.96 -20.61 4.54
N ASN A 162 8.83 -20.76 3.54
CA ASN A 162 8.47 -20.71 2.12
C ASN A 162 7.46 -21.80 1.73
N LEU A 163 7.63 -23.03 2.23
CA LEU A 163 6.65 -24.10 2.04
C LEU A 163 5.29 -23.77 2.66
N THR A 164 5.28 -23.09 3.81
CA THR A 164 4.05 -22.64 4.47
C THR A 164 3.34 -21.59 3.61
N TYR A 165 4.06 -20.57 3.12
CA TYR A 165 3.51 -19.57 2.22
C TYR A 165 2.96 -20.17 0.92
N ARG A 166 3.70 -21.10 0.30
CA ARG A 166 3.26 -21.80 -0.90
C ARG A 166 1.92 -22.50 -0.69
N LYS A 167 1.79 -23.27 0.39
CA LYS A 167 0.54 -23.97 0.74
C LYS A 167 -0.62 -23.02 1.00
N ILE A 168 -0.37 -21.86 1.61
CA ILE A 168 -1.40 -20.85 1.84
C ILE A 168 -1.88 -20.26 0.52
N ILE A 169 -0.96 -19.89 -0.37
CA ILE A 169 -1.27 -19.35 -1.70
C ILE A 169 -2.09 -20.37 -2.50
N GLU A 170 -1.63 -21.63 -2.59
CA GLU A 170 -2.36 -22.70 -3.27
C GLU A 170 -3.77 -22.92 -2.69
N LYS A 171 -3.90 -22.78 -1.36
CA LYS A 171 -5.20 -22.90 -0.69
C LYS A 171 -6.12 -21.71 -1.01
N ILE A 172 -5.59 -20.50 -1.08
CA ILE A 172 -6.32 -19.30 -1.50
C ILE A 172 -6.80 -19.49 -2.94
N ASP A 173 -5.93 -19.90 -3.85
CA ASP A 173 -6.27 -20.14 -5.26
C ASP A 173 -7.37 -21.21 -5.39
N THR A 174 -7.33 -22.25 -4.56
CA THR A 174 -8.38 -23.29 -4.52
C THR A 174 -9.74 -22.76 -4.03
N ILE A 175 -9.75 -21.80 -3.10
CA ILE A 175 -10.98 -21.27 -2.49
C ILE A 175 -11.60 -20.15 -3.34
N TYR A 176 -10.77 -19.24 -3.84
CA TYR A 176 -11.18 -18.02 -4.50
C TYR A 176 -11.08 -18.09 -6.02
N GLY A 177 -10.26 -18.99 -6.56
CA GLY A 177 -10.04 -19.10 -8.01
C GLY A 177 -8.78 -18.36 -8.47
N ASN A 178 -8.76 -18.00 -9.75
CA ASN A 178 -7.63 -17.31 -10.37
C ASN A 178 -7.58 -15.81 -9.99
N GLU A 179 -6.50 -15.14 -10.43
CA GLU A 179 -6.26 -13.72 -10.13
C GLU A 179 -7.40 -12.80 -10.59
N GLU A 180 -8.04 -13.07 -11.74
CA GLU A 180 -9.15 -12.26 -12.25
C GLU A 180 -10.39 -12.28 -11.33
N VAL A 181 -10.61 -13.42 -10.67
CA VAL A 181 -11.72 -13.62 -9.74
C VAL A 181 -11.38 -13.05 -8.37
N LEU A 182 -10.16 -13.28 -7.87
CA LEU A 182 -9.78 -12.91 -6.50
C LEU A 182 -9.38 -11.43 -6.35
N ASN A 183 -8.97 -10.77 -7.44
CA ASN A 183 -8.63 -9.34 -7.43
C ASN A 183 -9.89 -8.50 -7.10
N PRO A 184 -9.84 -7.68 -6.03
CA PRO A 184 -10.98 -6.86 -5.63
C PRO A 184 -11.31 -5.73 -6.60
N VAL A 185 -10.41 -5.37 -7.52
CA VAL A 185 -10.63 -4.33 -8.52
C VAL A 185 -11.24 -4.93 -9.78
N ASP A 186 -12.53 -4.68 -10.00
CA ASP A 186 -13.23 -5.06 -11.24
C ASP A 186 -13.37 -3.90 -12.22
N GLU A 187 -13.33 -4.19 -13.52
CA GLU A 187 -13.54 -3.17 -14.56
C GLU A 187 -14.94 -2.52 -14.50
N ASN A 188 -15.98 -3.28 -14.11
CA ASN A 188 -17.35 -2.78 -14.03
C ASN A 188 -17.58 -1.87 -12.82
N TYR A 189 -16.87 -2.14 -11.72
CA TYR A 189 -16.99 -1.39 -10.47
C TYR A 189 -15.97 -0.25 -10.35
N LEU A 190 -14.92 -0.24 -11.19
CA LEU A 190 -13.91 0.80 -11.21
C LEU A 190 -14.43 2.08 -11.90
N ASN A 191 -14.97 3.02 -11.12
CA ASN A 191 -15.58 4.25 -11.62
C ASN A 191 -14.85 5.50 -11.11
N LEU A 192 -14.72 6.51 -11.97
CA LEU A 192 -14.12 7.79 -11.58
C LEU A 192 -15.04 8.53 -10.60
N GLY A 193 -14.43 9.11 -9.58
CA GLY A 193 -15.08 9.93 -8.56
C GLY A 193 -15.26 11.36 -9.05
N PHE A 194 -16.46 11.89 -8.85
CA PHE A 194 -16.80 13.29 -9.16
C PHE A 194 -17.30 14.04 -7.92
N SER A 195 -17.57 13.34 -6.83
CA SER A 195 -18.07 13.95 -5.61
C SER A 195 -16.93 14.62 -4.83
N TYR A 196 -17.30 15.60 -4.01
CA TYR A 196 -16.36 16.21 -3.07
C TYR A 196 -15.73 15.17 -2.14
N GLN A 197 -16.48 14.17 -1.69
CA GLN A 197 -15.96 13.15 -0.77
C GLN A 197 -14.79 12.36 -1.39
N ASN A 198 -14.89 12.00 -2.67
CA ASN A 198 -13.83 11.27 -3.38
C ASN A 198 -12.56 12.12 -3.57
N LEU A 199 -12.73 13.41 -3.87
CA LEU A 199 -11.66 14.27 -4.36
C LEU A 199 -11.08 15.21 -3.30
N SER A 200 -11.76 15.33 -2.15
CA SER A 200 -11.36 16.23 -1.06
C SER A 200 -10.01 15.88 -0.48
N ALA A 201 -9.70 14.59 -0.32
CA ALA A 201 -8.45 14.15 0.28
C ALA A 201 -7.24 14.52 -0.60
N GLU A 202 -7.30 14.28 -1.91
CA GLU A 202 -6.30 14.74 -2.89
C GLU A 202 -6.23 16.27 -2.91
N THR A 203 -7.37 16.96 -2.97
CA THR A 203 -7.42 18.43 -2.99
C THR A 203 -6.70 19.05 -1.80
N ARG A 204 -6.93 18.51 -0.60
CA ARG A 204 -6.35 19.06 0.63
C ARG A 204 -4.84 18.89 0.68
N LEU A 205 -4.30 17.79 0.16
CA LEU A 205 -2.88 17.48 0.20
C LEU A 205 -2.09 18.09 -0.95
N CYS A 206 -2.66 18.07 -2.15
CA CYS A 206 -1.97 18.48 -3.38
C CYS A 206 -2.22 19.95 -3.73
N SER A 207 -3.16 20.64 -3.07
CA SER A 207 -3.32 22.08 -3.24
C SER A 207 -2.03 22.81 -2.79
N GLN A 208 -1.50 23.67 -3.67
CA GLN A 208 -0.26 24.43 -3.39
C GLN A 208 -0.37 25.39 -2.18
N SER A 209 -1.59 25.63 -1.68
CA SER A 209 -1.86 26.50 -0.55
C SER A 209 -3.12 26.03 0.20
N SER A 210 -3.11 26.22 1.53
CA SER A 210 -4.28 26.01 2.40
C SER A 210 -5.40 27.04 2.17
N LYS A 211 -5.15 28.09 1.38
CA LYS A 211 -6.17 29.08 0.99
C LYS A 211 -7.33 28.42 0.25
N LEU A 212 -8.55 28.79 0.64
CA LEU A 212 -9.78 28.22 0.08
C LEU A 212 -9.89 28.38 -1.44
N SER A 213 -9.46 29.51 -2.00
CA SER A 213 -9.49 29.75 -3.45
C SER A 213 -8.63 28.76 -4.25
N HIS A 214 -7.43 28.44 -3.76
CA HIS A 214 -6.55 27.47 -4.41
C HIS A 214 -7.10 26.06 -4.33
N ARG A 215 -7.72 25.69 -3.20
CA ARG A 215 -8.39 24.39 -3.04
C ARG A 215 -9.58 24.24 -3.97
N VAL A 216 -10.41 25.27 -4.09
CA VAL A 216 -11.56 25.28 -5.01
C VAL A 216 -11.09 25.19 -6.45
N LEU A 217 -10.09 25.98 -6.85
CA LEU A 217 -9.53 25.91 -8.20
C LEU A 217 -8.98 24.52 -8.50
N TYR A 218 -8.16 23.97 -7.60
CA TYR A 218 -7.59 22.63 -7.77
C TYR A 218 -8.68 21.55 -7.85
N PHE A 219 -9.72 21.64 -7.01
CA PHE A 219 -10.88 20.75 -7.07
C PHE A 219 -11.57 20.78 -8.44
N PHE A 220 -11.78 21.95 -9.03
CA PHE A 220 -12.35 22.05 -10.37
C PHE A 220 -11.40 21.52 -11.45
N THR A 221 -10.09 21.71 -11.31
CA THR A 221 -9.09 21.13 -12.21
C THR A 221 -9.18 19.60 -12.21
N ILE A 222 -9.10 18.95 -11.05
CA ILE A 222 -9.19 17.49 -10.96
C ILE A 222 -10.56 16.96 -11.40
N TRP A 223 -11.63 17.71 -11.14
CA TRP A 223 -12.98 17.36 -11.61
C TRP A 223 -13.05 17.37 -13.14
N PHE A 224 -12.50 18.40 -13.79
CA PHE A 224 -12.45 18.50 -15.25
C PHE A 224 -11.56 17.42 -15.87
N GLU A 225 -10.40 17.13 -15.27
CA GLU A 225 -9.53 16.03 -15.68
C GLU A 225 -10.23 14.68 -15.57
N ASN A 226 -10.99 14.44 -14.49
CA ASN A 226 -11.79 13.22 -14.35
C ASN A 226 -12.91 13.14 -15.39
N LEU A 227 -13.55 14.27 -15.72
CA LEU A 227 -14.59 14.30 -16.75
C LEU A 227 -13.99 13.94 -18.12
N LEU A 228 -12.84 14.54 -18.44
CA LEU A 228 -12.13 14.24 -19.67
C LEU A 228 -11.68 12.78 -19.71
N GLY A 229 -11.06 12.28 -18.64
CA GLY A 229 -10.69 10.87 -18.52
C GLY A 229 -11.88 9.92 -18.69
N TRP A 230 -13.01 10.23 -18.06
CA TRP A 230 -14.24 9.46 -18.20
C TRP A 230 -14.76 9.44 -19.65
N LEU A 231 -14.78 10.60 -20.32
CA LEU A 231 -15.16 10.71 -21.72
C LEU A 231 -14.24 9.87 -22.62
N LEU A 232 -12.92 9.99 -22.44
CA LEU A 232 -11.94 9.25 -23.24
C LEU A 232 -12.04 7.74 -23.05
N ILE A 233 -12.21 7.26 -21.81
CA ILE A 233 -12.43 5.84 -21.50
C ILE A 233 -13.74 5.36 -22.13
N ARG A 234 -14.83 6.11 -21.95
CA ARG A 234 -16.17 5.74 -22.45
C ARG A 234 -16.22 5.68 -23.97
N LEU A 235 -15.60 6.64 -24.65
CA LEU A 235 -15.51 6.72 -26.11
C LEU A 235 -14.42 5.80 -26.70
N LYS A 236 -13.61 5.14 -25.85
CA LYS A 236 -12.50 4.27 -26.24
C LYS A 236 -11.54 4.94 -27.24
N VAL A 237 -11.23 6.21 -26.97
CA VAL A 237 -10.40 7.04 -27.86
C VAL A 237 -8.98 6.47 -27.94
N LYS A 238 -8.42 6.45 -29.14
CA LYS A 238 -7.03 6.05 -29.38
C LYS A 238 -6.22 7.28 -29.70
N PHE A 239 -5.17 7.49 -28.93
CA PHE A 239 -4.13 8.48 -29.22
C PHE A 239 -2.80 7.77 -29.48
N PRO A 240 -1.81 8.46 -30.06
CA PRO A 240 -0.47 7.89 -30.29
C PRO A 240 0.23 7.40 -29.01
N ASP A 241 -0.07 8.03 -27.87
CA ASP A 241 0.47 7.71 -26.55
C ASP A 241 -0.31 6.60 -25.81
N GLY A 242 -1.49 6.17 -26.31
CA GLY A 242 -2.21 5.05 -25.72
C GLY A 242 -3.67 4.89 -26.14
N ASN A 243 -4.20 3.68 -25.89
CA ASN A 243 -5.61 3.35 -26.08
C ASN A 243 -6.39 3.51 -24.76
N TRP A 244 -7.29 4.50 -24.68
CA TRP A 244 -8.11 4.74 -23.48
C TRP A 244 -9.14 3.66 -23.20
N GLY A 245 -9.55 2.89 -24.21
CA GLY A 245 -10.42 1.72 -24.03
C GLY A 245 -9.79 0.61 -23.18
N ASP A 246 -8.46 0.58 -23.06
CA ASP A 246 -7.72 -0.41 -22.27
C ASP A 246 -7.21 0.16 -20.94
N TYR A 247 -7.54 1.41 -20.62
CA TYR A 247 -6.99 2.11 -19.46
C TYR A 247 -7.37 1.43 -18.14
N LYS A 248 -8.64 1.05 -17.96
CA LYS A 248 -9.08 0.32 -16.76
C LYS A 248 -8.34 -1.01 -16.60
N ARG A 249 -8.22 -1.79 -17.67
CA ARG A 249 -7.49 -3.07 -17.66
C ARG A 249 -6.01 -2.88 -17.30
N ARG A 250 -5.35 -1.84 -17.83
CA ARG A 250 -3.98 -1.49 -17.44
C ARG A 250 -3.86 -1.04 -15.98
N ALA A 251 -4.83 -0.28 -15.47
CA ALA A 251 -4.86 0.10 -14.06
C ALA A 251 -5.02 -1.14 -13.17
N ILE A 252 -5.95 -2.03 -13.49
CA ILE A 252 -6.16 -3.31 -12.79
C ILE A 252 -4.90 -4.17 -12.80
N ALA A 253 -4.20 -4.28 -13.93
CA ALA A 253 -2.94 -5.03 -14.04
C ALA A 253 -1.78 -4.42 -13.24
N ALA A 254 -1.90 -3.17 -12.79
CA ALA A 254 -0.91 -2.49 -11.96
C ALA A 254 -1.40 -2.31 -10.50
N THR A 255 -2.34 -3.15 -10.06
CA THR A 255 -2.84 -3.14 -8.68
C THR A 255 -1.96 -3.95 -7.73
N ASP A 256 -1.67 -3.37 -6.57
CA ASP A 256 -0.87 -3.93 -5.48
C ASP A 256 -1.75 -4.71 -4.47
N TYR A 257 -2.68 -5.53 -4.97
CA TYR A 257 -3.62 -6.28 -4.12
C TYR A 257 -2.97 -7.49 -3.43
N ARG A 258 -1.80 -7.94 -3.88
CA ARG A 258 -1.00 -9.02 -3.30
C ARG A 258 0.45 -8.60 -3.25
N LYS A 259 1.09 -8.70 -2.07
CA LYS A 259 2.48 -8.31 -1.84
C LYS A 259 3.12 -9.15 -0.75
N PHE A 260 4.46 -9.08 -0.66
CA PHE A 260 5.23 -9.85 0.31
C PHE A 260 6.39 -9.03 0.90
N ASP A 261 6.34 -8.82 2.22
CA ASP A 261 7.32 -8.09 3.03
C ASP A 261 7.63 -8.83 4.34
N ASP A 262 8.34 -9.96 4.26
CA ASP A 262 8.48 -10.98 5.32
C ASP A 262 7.15 -11.66 5.74
N MET A 263 6.02 -11.09 5.34
CA MET A 263 4.67 -11.59 5.52
C MET A 263 3.89 -11.49 4.21
N LEU A 264 2.96 -12.42 4.00
CA LEU A 264 2.03 -12.36 2.88
C LEU A 264 0.92 -11.38 3.20
N ARG A 265 0.68 -10.39 2.33
CA ARG A 265 -0.45 -9.47 2.43
C ARG A 265 -1.30 -9.54 1.18
N MET A 266 -2.61 -9.68 1.35
CA MET A 266 -3.56 -9.75 0.25
C MET A 266 -4.84 -8.99 0.56
N VAL A 267 -5.44 -8.38 -0.45
CA VAL A 267 -6.83 -7.93 -0.45
C VAL A 267 -7.58 -8.81 -1.44
N ILE A 268 -8.61 -9.50 -0.97
CA ILE A 268 -9.26 -10.57 -1.72
C ILE A 268 -10.76 -10.26 -1.81
N ALA A 269 -11.32 -10.27 -3.02
CA ALA A 269 -12.77 -10.29 -3.18
C ALA A 269 -13.32 -11.71 -3.02
N GLY A 270 -14.39 -11.86 -2.24
CA GLY A 270 -15.04 -13.15 -2.06
C GLY A 270 -16.33 -13.04 -1.25
N ASN A 271 -16.81 -14.17 -0.76
CA ASN A 271 -18.04 -14.27 0.03
C ASN A 271 -17.80 -14.98 1.37
N GLY A 272 -18.81 -14.91 2.25
CA GLY A 272 -18.73 -15.48 3.60
C GLY A 272 -18.41 -16.98 3.65
N ALA A 273 -18.83 -17.76 2.66
CA ALA A 273 -18.52 -19.19 2.60
C ALA A 273 -17.05 -19.47 2.20
N GLN A 274 -16.50 -18.67 1.30
CA GLN A 274 -15.07 -18.69 0.96
C GLN A 274 -14.22 -18.23 2.14
N ARG A 275 -14.59 -17.10 2.75
CA ARG A 275 -13.94 -16.57 3.94
C ARG A 275 -13.88 -17.59 5.06
N LYS A 276 -15.02 -18.21 5.40
CA LYS A 276 -15.07 -19.23 6.46
C LYS A 276 -14.10 -20.38 6.17
N ARG A 277 -14.06 -20.91 4.94
CA ARG A 277 -13.12 -21.96 4.54
C ARG A 277 -11.66 -21.53 4.69
N LEU A 278 -11.34 -20.28 4.35
CA LEU A 278 -10.00 -19.74 4.53
C LEU A 278 -9.65 -19.59 6.01
N THR A 279 -10.54 -18.99 6.80
CA THR A 279 -10.35 -18.81 8.25
C THR A 279 -10.18 -20.14 8.96
N ASP A 280 -10.99 -21.15 8.67
CA ASP A 280 -10.87 -22.48 9.25
C ASP A 280 -9.49 -23.12 8.94
N TYR A 281 -8.97 -22.90 7.72
CA TYR A 281 -7.63 -23.36 7.33
C TYR A 281 -6.51 -22.61 8.06
N LEU A 282 -6.60 -21.28 8.13
CA LEU A 282 -5.60 -20.44 8.81
C LEU A 282 -5.58 -20.74 10.31
N GLU A 283 -6.75 -20.86 10.93
CA GLU A 283 -6.91 -21.18 12.35
C GLU A 283 -6.31 -22.54 12.70
N LYS A 284 -6.55 -23.57 11.88
CA LYS A 284 -5.91 -24.87 12.06
C LYS A 284 -4.38 -24.78 12.02
N ASN A 285 -3.81 -23.98 11.12
CA ASN A 285 -2.35 -23.83 11.03
C ASN A 285 -1.79 -22.94 12.15
N TYR A 286 -2.56 -21.97 12.62
CA TYR A 286 -2.22 -21.14 13.79
C TYR A 286 -2.15 -21.99 15.07
N GLN A 287 -3.16 -22.83 15.32
CA GLN A 287 -3.17 -23.76 16.46
C GLN A 287 -2.04 -24.80 16.41
N GLN A 288 -1.56 -25.11 15.21
CA GLN A 288 -0.38 -25.96 15.00
C GLN A 288 0.95 -25.19 15.11
N GLY A 289 0.91 -23.90 15.42
CA GLY A 289 2.09 -23.06 15.56
C GLY A 289 2.87 -22.85 14.27
N LYS A 290 2.26 -23.02 13.09
CA LYS A 290 2.92 -22.92 11.77
C LYS A 290 2.92 -21.51 11.17
N LEU A 291 1.92 -20.73 11.54
CA LEU A 291 1.73 -19.37 11.06
C LEU A 291 0.99 -18.55 12.12
N VAL A 292 1.05 -17.24 12.00
CA VAL A 292 0.11 -16.31 12.61
C VAL A 292 -0.51 -15.48 11.50
N TYR A 293 -1.79 -15.15 11.63
CA TYR A 293 -2.52 -14.40 10.62
C TYR A 293 -3.37 -13.32 11.28
N GLY A 294 -3.78 -12.35 10.48
CA GLY A 294 -4.83 -11.42 10.84
C GLY A 294 -5.73 -11.15 9.65
N LEU A 295 -7.01 -10.92 9.93
CA LEU A 295 -8.04 -10.79 8.90
C LEU A 295 -9.02 -9.66 9.24
N HIS A 296 -9.35 -8.84 8.26
CA HIS A 296 -10.41 -7.83 8.34
C HIS A 296 -11.38 -7.96 7.16
N ILE A 297 -12.66 -7.72 7.42
CA ILE A 297 -13.73 -7.83 6.42
C ILE A 297 -14.34 -6.45 6.20
N SER A 298 -14.54 -6.11 4.94
CA SER A 298 -15.26 -4.92 4.48
C SER A 298 -16.16 -5.29 3.30
N ASP A 299 -16.96 -4.34 2.82
CA ASP A 299 -17.84 -4.52 1.66
C ASP A 299 -17.26 -3.92 0.36
N ARG A 300 -16.15 -3.19 0.46
CA ARG A 300 -15.53 -2.45 -0.65
C ARG A 300 -14.02 -2.31 -0.45
N ALA A 301 -13.30 -2.15 -1.56
CA ALA A 301 -11.88 -1.85 -1.59
C ALA A 301 -11.65 -0.36 -1.86
N LEU A 302 -10.53 0.14 -1.34
CA LEU A 302 -10.03 1.50 -1.55
C LEU A 302 -8.82 1.43 -2.47
N MET A 303 -8.71 2.38 -3.39
CA MET A 303 -7.58 2.48 -4.31
C MET A 303 -6.87 3.82 -4.17
N THR A 304 -5.55 3.79 -3.97
CA THR A 304 -4.70 5.00 -3.91
C THR A 304 -3.61 4.88 -4.96
N CYS A 305 -3.50 5.87 -5.84
CA CYS A 305 -2.76 5.72 -7.10
C CYS A 305 -1.51 6.59 -7.09
N LEU A 306 -0.39 6.02 -7.55
CA LEU A 306 0.78 6.78 -7.98
C LEU A 306 0.89 6.68 -9.50
N VAL A 307 0.67 7.80 -10.18
CA VAL A 307 0.60 7.88 -11.64
C VAL A 307 1.72 8.77 -12.15
N PHE A 308 2.85 8.16 -12.49
CA PHE A 308 3.98 8.88 -13.10
C PHE A 308 3.74 9.08 -14.60
N GLU A 309 3.20 8.05 -15.25
CA GLU A 309 2.80 8.10 -16.66
C GLU A 309 1.43 7.43 -16.81
N ARG A 310 0.44 8.13 -17.37
CA ARG A 310 -0.95 7.62 -17.57
C ARG A 310 -0.99 6.27 -18.33
N HIS A 311 -0.10 6.10 -19.31
CA HIS A 311 -0.04 4.89 -20.13
C HIS A 311 1.20 4.02 -19.86
N GLY A 312 2.06 4.45 -18.93
CA GLY A 312 3.30 3.78 -18.57
C GLY A 312 3.33 3.47 -17.08
N ARG A 313 4.39 3.91 -16.40
CA ARG A 313 4.66 3.61 -14.98
C ARG A 313 3.57 4.14 -14.05
N GLN A 314 2.83 3.21 -13.47
CA GLN A 314 1.80 3.48 -12.46
C GLN A 314 1.74 2.32 -11.45
N VAL A 315 1.32 2.63 -10.22
CA VAL A 315 0.98 1.63 -9.21
C VAL A 315 -0.29 2.05 -8.49
N HIS A 316 -1.18 1.08 -8.27
CA HIS A 316 -2.47 1.30 -7.62
C HIS A 316 -2.51 0.48 -6.33
N PHE A 317 -2.31 1.15 -5.20
CA PHE A 317 -2.39 0.52 -3.89
C PHE A 317 -3.82 0.16 -3.58
N VAL A 318 -4.04 -1.10 -3.20
CA VAL A 318 -5.35 -1.62 -2.83
C VAL A 318 -5.34 -1.99 -1.35
N ASP A 319 -6.39 -1.57 -0.64
CA ASP A 319 -6.69 -2.00 0.72
C ASP A 319 -8.22 -2.19 0.89
N GLY A 320 -8.65 -2.87 1.94
CA GLY A 320 -10.05 -2.93 2.36
C GLY A 320 -10.50 -1.63 3.02
N ALA A 321 -11.80 -1.34 2.94
CA ALA A 321 -12.37 -0.20 3.65
C ALA A 321 -12.44 -0.43 5.18
N ASP A 322 -12.84 0.61 5.89
CA ASP A 322 -13.15 0.56 7.33
C ASP A 322 -11.98 0.02 8.18
N GLY A 323 -10.76 0.36 7.76
CA GLY A 323 -9.51 0.08 8.46
C GLY A 323 -8.59 -0.95 7.78
N GLY A 324 -9.11 -1.80 6.89
CA GLY A 324 -8.30 -2.63 5.99
C GLY A 324 -7.12 -3.36 6.67
N TYR A 325 -5.92 -3.17 6.13
CA TYR A 325 -4.69 -3.74 6.68
C TYR A 325 -4.37 -3.30 8.10
N ALA A 326 -4.75 -2.10 8.52
CA ALA A 326 -4.46 -1.64 9.88
C ALA A 326 -5.19 -2.49 10.93
N VAL A 327 -6.44 -2.87 10.67
CA VAL A 327 -7.24 -3.74 11.54
C VAL A 327 -6.75 -5.19 11.43
N ALA A 328 -6.46 -5.69 10.23
CA ALA A 328 -5.89 -7.02 10.05
C ALA A 328 -4.53 -7.16 10.77
N ALA A 329 -3.68 -6.13 10.72
CA ALA A 329 -2.40 -6.12 11.42
C ALA A 329 -2.57 -6.09 12.94
N LYS A 330 -3.63 -5.46 13.45
CA LYS A 330 -3.97 -5.50 14.87
C LYS A 330 -4.38 -6.91 15.30
N ASP A 331 -5.29 -7.56 14.57
CA ASP A 331 -5.72 -8.95 14.83
C ASP A 331 -4.52 -9.92 14.86
N MET A 332 -3.61 -9.81 13.88
CA MET A 332 -2.39 -10.63 13.85
C MET A 332 -1.49 -10.41 15.09
N LYS A 333 -1.31 -9.16 15.51
CA LYS A 333 -0.48 -8.82 16.68
C LYS A 333 -1.12 -9.30 17.99
N ASP A 334 -2.44 -9.24 18.09
CA ASP A 334 -3.15 -9.74 19.27
C ASP A 334 -3.01 -11.27 19.37
N ARG A 335 -3.03 -11.99 18.23
CA ARG A 335 -2.71 -13.43 18.16
C ARG A 335 -1.26 -13.76 18.48
N LEU A 336 -0.30 -12.91 18.09
CA LEU A 336 1.10 -13.07 18.48
C LEU A 336 1.29 -12.97 19.99
N LYS A 337 0.57 -12.04 20.65
CA LYS A 337 0.60 -11.92 22.12
C LYS A 337 -0.06 -13.12 22.80
N GLY A 338 -1.17 -13.62 22.25
CA GLY A 338 -1.87 -14.79 22.79
C GLY A 338 -1.09 -16.11 22.70
N ASN A 339 -0.17 -16.24 21.74
CA ASN A 339 0.76 -17.38 21.65
C ASN A 339 1.98 -17.25 22.59
N GLY A 340 2.14 -16.12 23.27
CA GLY A 340 3.29 -15.82 24.14
C GLY A 340 3.06 -16.09 25.64
N THR A 341 1.98 -16.79 26.00
CA THR A 341 1.71 -17.32 27.35
C THR A 341 1.91 -18.82 27.40
#